data_AF-A0A075GDY4-F1
#
_entry.id   AF-A0A075GDY4-F1
#
_cell.length_a   1.000
_cell.length_b   1.000
_cell.length_c   1.000
_cell.angle_alpha   90.00
_cell.angle_beta   90.00
_cell.angle_gamma   90.00
#
_symmetry.space_group_name_H-M   'P 1'
#
loop_
_entity.id
_entity.type
_entity.pdbx_description
1 polymer ?
#
loop_
_entity_poly.entity_id
_entity_poly.type
_entity_poly.pdbx_seq_one_letter_code
_entity_poly.pdbx_strand_id
1 'polypeptide(L)' 'MAYAWFADGVDKIGATASATYVYLVPFFGILSGVLLLDESIGLSFVIGFVLILIGVKLSQQSSNEAVA' A
#
# COMPACT_ATOMS: atom_id res chain seq x y z
N MET A 1 13.76 -3.82 11.99
CA MET A 1 13.61 -5.15 11.36
C MET A 1 12.80 -5.08 10.07
N ALA A 2 11.55 -4.57 10.07
CA ALA A 2 10.75 -4.46 8.84
C ALA A 2 11.43 -3.68 7.70
N TYR A 3 12.04 -2.53 8.00
CA TYR A 3 12.80 -1.76 7.00
C TYR A 3 14.02 -2.52 6.45
N ALA A 4 14.75 -3.27 7.28
CA ALA A 4 15.91 -4.03 6.82
C ALA A 4 15.51 -5.14 5.83
N TRP A 5 14.36 -5.81 6.05
CA TRP A 5 13.81 -6.77 5.10
C TRP A 5 13.30 -6.12 3.82
N PHE A 6 12.70 -4.93 3.92
CA PHE A 6 12.34 -4.17 2.73
C PHE A 6 13.58 -3.78 1.91
N ALA A 7 14.64 -3.30 2.55
CA ALA A 7 15.90 -2.96 1.89
C ALA A 7 16.56 -4.17 1.23
N ASP A 8 16.64 -5.32 1.92
CA ASP A 8 17.15 -6.57 1.34
C ASP A 8 16.30 -7.06 0.16
N GLY A 9 14.98 -6.85 0.21
CA GLY A 9 14.06 -7.09 -0.91
C GLY A 9 14.36 -6.19 -2.10
N VAL A 10 14.51 -4.87 -1.87
CA VAL A 10 14.89 -3.91 -2.91
C VAL A 10 16.20 -4.29 -3.58
N ASP A 11 17.20 -4.74 -2.81
CA ASP A 11 18.49 -5.18 -3.35
C ASP A 11 18.37 -6.46 -4.20
N LYS A 12 17.43 -7.36 -3.87
CA LYS A 12 17.23 -8.63 -4.60
C LYS A 12 16.36 -8.54 -5.84
N ILE A 13 15.22 -7.83 -5.76
CA ILE A 13 14.21 -7.79 -6.83
C ILE A 13 14.09 -6.42 -7.51
N GLY A 14 14.88 -5.44 -7.07
CA GLY A 14 14.93 -4.10 -7.63
C GLY A 14 13.88 -3.14 -7.05
N ALA A 15 14.17 -1.85 -7.19
CA ALA A 15 13.37 -0.77 -6.61
C ALA A 15 11.94 -0.71 -7.19
N THR A 16 11.77 -0.87 -8.50
CA THR A 16 10.45 -0.79 -9.16
C THR A 16 9.51 -1.89 -8.69
N ALA A 17 9.96 -3.15 -8.71
CA ALA A 17 9.15 -4.27 -8.24
C ALA A 17 8.82 -4.14 -6.76
N SER A 18 9.79 -3.73 -5.93
CA SER A 18 9.60 -3.52 -4.49
C SER A 18 8.62 -2.38 -4.18
N ALA A 19 8.66 -1.29 -4.94
CA ALA A 19 7.75 -0.17 -4.78
C ALA A 19 6.29 -0.57 -5.02
N THR A 20 6.02 -1.47 -5.97
CA THR A 20 4.66 -2.01 -6.19
C THR A 20 4.12 -2.72 -4.96
N TYR A 21 4.96 -3.44 -4.19
CA TYR A 21 4.52 -4.11 -2.97
C TYR A 21 4.13 -3.16 -1.85
N VAL A 22 4.67 -1.94 -1.81
CA VAL A 22 4.28 -0.94 -0.81
C VAL A 22 2.81 -0.55 -0.94
N TYR A 23 2.22 -0.65 -2.14
CA TYR A 23 0.80 -0.40 -2.35
C TYR A 23 -0.13 -1.43 -1.68
N LEU A 24 0.40 -2.59 -1.26
CA LEU A 24 -0.36 -3.56 -0.47
C LEU A 24 -0.44 -3.18 1.01
N VAL A 25 0.44 -2.31 1.51
CA VAL A 25 0.44 -1.86 2.92
C VAL A 25 -0.93 -1.37 3.38
N PRO A 26 -1.62 -0.46 2.67
CA PRO A 26 -2.95 -0.03 3.11
C PRO A 26 -4.00 -1.13 3.11
N PHE A 27 -3.96 -2.07 2.15
CA PHE A 27 -4.87 -3.21 2.12
C PHE A 27 -4.68 -4.10 3.37
N PHE A 28 -3.44 -4.44 3.69
CA PHE A 28 -3.15 -5.25 4.88
C PHE A 28 -3.39 -4.49 6.18
N GLY A 29 -3.13 -3.19 6.24
CA GLY A 29 -3.46 -2.35 7.39
C GLY A 29 -4.95 -2.42 7.70
N ILE A 30 -5.79 -2.27 6.67
CA ILE A 30 -7.23 -2.39 6.76
C ILE A 30 -7.67 -3.80 7.19
N LEU A 31 -7.17 -4.84 6.52
CA LEU A 31 -7.51 -6.22 6.85
C LEU A 31 -7.13 -6.56 8.30
N SER A 32 -5.97 -6.08 8.74
CA SER A 32 -5.49 -6.27 10.12
C SER A 32 -6.34 -5.52 11.14
N GLY A 33 -6.84 -4.32 10.83
CA GLY A 33 -7.77 -3.60 11.70
C GLY A 33 -9.06 -4.37 11.93
N VAL A 34 -9.66 -4.90 10.86
CA VAL A 34 -10.87 -5.73 11.00
C VAL A 34 -10.59 -7.02 11.78
N LEU A 35 -9.48 -7.72 11.48
CA LEU A 35 -9.16 -9.02 12.11
C LEU A 35 -8.66 -8.92 13.55
N LEU A 36 -7.89 -7.88 13.90
CA LEU A 36 -7.23 -7.75 15.20
C LEU A 36 -8.02 -6.87 16.17
N LEU A 37 -8.74 -5.86 15.67
CA LEU A 37 -9.49 -4.89 16.49
C LEU A 37 -11.00 -5.14 16.48
N ASP A 38 -11.49 -6.12 15.71
CA ASP A 38 -12.92 -6.44 15.54
C ASP A 38 -13.76 -5.23 15.08
N GLU A 39 -13.13 -4.36 14.27
CA GLU A 39 -13.78 -3.14 13.79
C GLU A 39 -14.93 -3.50 12.84
N SER A 40 -16.15 -3.11 13.20
CA SER A 40 -17.30 -3.21 12.30
C SER A 40 -17.06 -2.36 11.06
N ILE A 41 -17.15 -2.99 9.89
CA ILE A 41 -16.99 -2.34 8.59
C ILE A 41 -18.14 -1.35 8.37
N GLY A 42 -17.93 -0.12 8.83
CA GLY A 42 -18.87 1.00 8.69
C GLY A 42 -18.63 1.83 7.44
N LEU A 43 -19.52 2.79 7.17
CA LEU A 43 -19.39 3.70 6.01
C LEU A 43 -18.05 4.44 5.97
N SER A 44 -17.54 4.88 7.12
CA SER A 44 -16.24 5.57 7.21
C SER A 44 -15.07 4.72 6.71
N PHE A 45 -15.13 3.40 6.93
CA PHE A 45 -14.14 2.46 6.43
C PHE A 45 -14.16 2.37 4.91
N VAL A 46 -15.35 2.24 4.32
CA VAL A 46 -15.51 2.17 2.85
C VAL A 46 -14.99 3.45 2.20
N ILE A 47 -15.30 4.60 2.80
CA ILE A 47 -14.81 5.90 2.34
C ILE A 47 -13.28 5.95 2.42
N GLY A 48 -12.68 5.53 3.54
CA GLY A 48 -11.23 5.47 3.71
C GLY A 48 -10.55 4.54 2.71
N PHE A 49 -11.11 3.35 2.49
CA PHE A 49 -10.61 2.38 1.52
C PHE A 49 -10.61 2.95 0.09
N VAL A 50 -11.72 3.57 -0.33
CA VAL A 50 -11.83 4.22 -1.64
C VAL A 50 -10.82 5.37 -1.78
N LEU A 51 -10.68 6.21 -0.75
CA LEU A 51 -9.70 7.30 -0.73
C LEU A 51 -8.27 6.80 -0.93
N ILE A 52 -7.89 5.72 -0.25
CA ILE A 52 -6.57 5.13 -0.38
C ILE A 52 -6.36 4.55 -1.78
N LEU A 53 -7.33 3.82 -2.32
CA LEU A 53 -7.23 3.28 -3.69
C LEU A 53 -7.03 4.39 -4.72
N ILE A 54 -7.76 5.51 -4.58
CA ILE A 54 -7.59 6.69 -5.44
C ILE A 54 -6.19 7.29 -5.26
N GLY A 55 -5.73 7.48 -4.03
CA GLY A 55 -4.39 8.01 -3.75
C GLY A 55 -3.27 7.15 -4.33
N VAL A 56 -3.37 5.83 -4.22
CA VAL A 56 -2.44 4.86 -4.82
C VAL A 56 -2.45 4.95 -6.34
N LYS A 57 -3.64 5.01 -6.96
CA LYS A 57 -3.81 5.20 -8.41
C LYS A 57 -3.14 6.48 -8.90
N LEU A 58 -3.35 7.59 -8.19
CA LEU A 58 -2.80 8.89 -8.54
C LEU A 58 -1.27 8.93 -8.37
N SER A 59 -0.75 8.34 -7.29
CA SER A 59 0.70 8.24 -7.05
C SER A 59 1.43 7.41 -8.10
N GLN A 60 0.75 6.43 -8.71
CA GLN A 60 1.32 5.64 -9.81
C GLN A 60 1.36 6.44 -11.11
N GLN A 61 0.36 7.29 -11.38
CA GLN A 61 0.35 8.12 -12.60
C GLN A 61 1.53 9.10 -12.63
N SER A 62 1.83 9.76 -11.51
CA SER A 62 2.98 10.67 -11.42
C SER A 62 4.33 9.97 -11.51
N SER A 63 4.45 8.73 -11.00
CA SER A 63 5.67 7.92 -11.21
C SER A 63 5.80 7.42 -12.65
N ASN A 64 4.70 7.15 -13.34
CA ASN A 64 4.71 6.69 -14.73
C ASN A 64 4.99 7.84 -15.72
N GLU A 65 4.59 9.07 -15.40
CA GLU A 65 4.93 10.28 -16.15
C GLU A 65 6.42 10.67 -16.04
N ALA A 66 7.08 10.35 -14.92
CA ALA A 66 8.51 10.62 -14.76
C ALA A 66 9.43 9.67 -15.56
N VAL A 67 8.85 8.63 -16.20
CA VAL A 67 9.56 7.61 -16.99
C VAL A 67 9.17 7.66 -18.48
N ALA A 68 8.24 8.55 -18.87
CA ALA A 68 7.84 8.80 -20.26
C ALA A 68 8.53 10.06 -20.82
#